data_AF-A0AAW2VBC9-F1
#
_entry.id   AF-A0AAW2VBC9-F1
#
_cell.length_a   1.000
_cell.length_b   1.000
_cell.length_c   1.000
_cell.angle_alpha   90.00
_cell.angle_beta   90.00
_cell.angle_gamma   90.00
#
_symmetry.space_group_name_H-M   'P 1'
#
loop_
_entity.id
_entity.type
_entity.pdbx_description
1 polymer ?
#
loop_
_entity_poly.entity_id
_entity_poly.type
_entity_poly.pdbx_seq_one_letter_code
_entity_poly.pdbx_strand_id
1 'polypeptide(L)'
;MASHIVGYPRMGPKRELKFALESFWDGKSSAEDLEKVATDLRGSIWKQMSDAGSSTSPATHSHTMIRGNASVPAMEMTKWFDTNYHFIVPELGPDVKFSYASHKAVNEYKEAKALGVDTVPVLIGPVTYLLLSKPAKGVEKTFPLLSLLDKILPIYKEVVAELKAAGASWIQFDEPTLVLDLESHQLEAFTKAYTALESSLSGLNVLVETYFADLPEATFKTLTSLKGVCGFGFDLIRGTKTLDLIKSGFPSGKYLFAGVVDGRNIWANDLSASLATLQS
;
A
#
# COMPACT_ATOMS: atom_id res chain seq x y z
N MET A 1 -3.86 9.11 21.67
CA MET A 1 -4.03 9.24 20.21
C MET A 1 -2.66 9.47 19.60
N ALA A 2 -2.36 8.84 18.47
CA ALA A 2 -1.14 9.02 17.70
C ALA A 2 -1.51 9.51 16.29
N SER A 3 -0.54 10.04 15.52
CA SER A 3 -0.75 10.47 14.14
C SER A 3 -0.25 9.40 13.15
N HIS A 4 -0.86 9.34 11.97
CA HIS A 4 -0.52 8.39 10.91
C HIS A 4 -0.74 9.03 9.53
N ILE A 5 0.10 8.69 8.54
CA ILE A 5 0.00 9.18 7.15
C ILE A 5 0.00 7.97 6.21
N VAL A 6 -1.12 7.65 5.56
CA VAL A 6 -1.22 6.43 4.71
C VAL A 6 -0.12 6.36 3.63
N GLY A 7 0.26 7.51 3.05
CA GLY A 7 1.35 7.60 2.08
C GLY A 7 1.77 9.04 1.77
N TYR A 8 2.85 9.24 1.00
CA TYR A 8 3.41 10.57 0.76
C TYR A 8 3.87 10.79 -0.69
N PRO A 9 3.73 12.01 -1.25
CA PRO A 9 4.25 12.34 -2.57
C PRO A 9 5.77 12.17 -2.67
N ARG A 10 6.23 11.48 -3.73
CA ARG A 10 7.66 11.15 -3.94
C ARG A 10 8.38 12.02 -4.97
N MET A 11 7.67 12.94 -5.62
CA MET A 11 8.26 13.73 -6.72
C MET A 11 9.24 14.81 -6.24
N GLY A 12 9.18 15.16 -4.96
CA GLY A 12 9.93 16.24 -4.35
C GLY A 12 9.26 17.62 -4.53
N PRO A 13 9.55 18.60 -3.65
CA PRO A 13 8.90 19.92 -3.67
C PRO A 13 9.06 20.69 -4.99
N LYS A 14 10.15 20.45 -5.73
CA LYS A 14 10.44 21.09 -7.02
C LYS A 14 10.52 20.09 -8.17
N ARG A 15 9.93 18.90 -7.99
CA ARG A 15 9.93 17.80 -8.97
C ARG A 15 11.33 17.23 -9.24
N GLU A 16 12.18 17.20 -8.23
CA GLU A 16 13.55 16.69 -8.27
C GLU A 16 13.60 15.28 -8.89
N LEU A 17 12.68 14.39 -8.48
CA LEU A 17 12.64 13.02 -9.01
C LEU A 17 12.25 12.97 -10.49
N LYS A 18 11.42 13.92 -10.98
CA LYS A 18 11.06 14.01 -12.40
C LYS A 18 12.30 14.22 -13.24
N PHE A 19 13.07 15.26 -12.89
CA PHE A 19 14.22 15.67 -13.68
C PHE A 19 15.37 14.68 -13.57
N ALA A 20 15.54 14.03 -12.41
CA ALA A 20 16.52 12.95 -12.24
C ALA A 20 16.18 11.73 -13.11
N LEU A 21 14.91 11.31 -13.13
CA LEU A 21 14.45 10.21 -13.99
C LEU A 21 14.64 10.55 -15.48
N GLU A 22 14.23 11.75 -15.91
CA GLU A 22 14.39 12.21 -17.29
C GLU A 22 15.87 12.27 -17.70
N SER A 23 16.73 12.81 -16.84
CA SER A 23 18.19 12.86 -17.08
C SER A 23 18.79 11.46 -17.22
N PHE A 24 18.43 10.53 -16.33
CA PHE A 24 18.91 9.15 -16.39
C PHE A 24 18.46 8.46 -17.67
N TRP A 25 17.19 8.62 -18.04
CA TRP A 25 16.63 8.01 -19.24
C TRP A 25 17.22 8.57 -20.54
N ASP A 26 17.60 9.85 -20.55
CA ASP A 26 18.30 10.47 -21.67
C ASP A 26 19.79 10.12 -21.71
N GLY A 27 20.29 9.31 -20.77
CA GLY A 27 21.72 8.95 -20.65
C GLY A 27 22.60 10.12 -20.20
N LYS A 28 22.02 11.18 -19.64
CA LYS A 28 22.72 12.40 -19.18
C LYS A 28 23.25 12.28 -17.75
N SER A 29 22.79 11.28 -17.00
CA SER A 29 23.26 10.97 -15.64
C SER A 29 23.33 9.46 -15.42
N SER A 30 24.13 9.05 -14.44
CA SER A 30 24.31 7.64 -14.08
C SER A 30 23.16 7.10 -13.22
N ALA A 31 23.11 5.78 -13.03
CA ALA A 31 22.20 5.17 -12.07
C ALA A 31 22.51 5.61 -10.63
N GLU A 32 23.78 5.82 -10.29
CA GLU A 32 24.21 6.30 -8.98
C GLU A 32 23.70 7.72 -8.71
N ASP A 33 23.69 8.60 -9.71
CA ASP A 33 23.13 9.95 -9.59
C ASP A 33 21.61 9.91 -9.32
N LEU A 34 20.88 9.03 -10.01
CA LEU A 34 19.45 8.84 -9.79
C LEU A 34 19.17 8.28 -8.39
N GLU A 35 19.90 7.26 -7.96
CA GLU A 35 19.76 6.67 -6.63
C GLU A 35 20.11 7.67 -5.53
N LYS A 36 21.11 8.53 -5.77
CA LYS A 36 21.43 9.63 -4.85
C LYS A 36 20.26 10.58 -4.67
N VAL A 37 19.65 11.07 -5.76
CA VAL A 37 18.47 11.95 -5.68
C VAL A 37 17.31 11.25 -4.97
N ALA A 38 17.05 9.98 -5.29
CA ALA A 38 16.00 9.21 -4.65
C ALA A 38 16.24 9.04 -3.13
N THR A 39 17.46 8.73 -2.74
CA THR A 39 17.87 8.57 -1.33
C THR A 39 17.78 9.88 -0.56
N ASP A 40 18.26 10.98 -1.13
CA ASP A 40 18.20 12.31 -0.51
C ASP A 40 16.73 12.75 -0.32
N LEU A 41 15.86 12.48 -1.30
CA LEU A 41 14.42 12.72 -1.18
C LEU A 41 13.78 11.88 -0.07
N ARG A 42 14.02 10.57 -0.02
CA ARG A 42 13.50 9.71 1.06
C ARG A 42 13.97 10.18 2.44
N GLY A 43 15.27 10.45 2.59
CA GLY A 43 15.85 10.93 3.84
C GLY A 43 15.24 12.25 4.32
N SER A 44 14.96 13.19 3.41
CA SER A 44 14.29 14.45 3.74
C SER A 44 12.82 14.26 4.15
N ILE A 45 12.08 13.40 3.45
CA ILE A 45 10.67 13.08 3.76
C ILE A 45 10.56 12.44 5.15
N TRP A 46 11.42 11.46 5.46
CA TRP A 46 11.38 10.78 6.76
C TRP A 46 11.71 11.71 7.92
N LYS A 47 12.71 12.59 7.75
CA LYS A 47 13.03 13.62 8.74
C LYS A 47 11.87 14.59 8.94
N GLN A 48 11.29 15.10 7.85
CA GLN A 48 10.14 16.00 7.90
C GLN A 48 8.95 15.39 8.66
N MET A 49 8.64 14.12 8.39
CA MET A 49 7.56 13.41 9.10
C MET A 49 7.90 13.15 10.56
N SER A 50 9.13 12.74 10.85
CA SER A 50 9.61 12.53 12.22
C SER A 50 9.54 13.82 13.03
N ASP A 51 9.96 14.94 12.45
CA ASP A 51 9.91 16.28 13.07
C ASP A 51 8.46 16.74 13.28
N ALA A 52 7.53 16.32 12.42
CA ALA A 52 6.09 16.55 12.55
C ALA A 52 5.38 15.53 13.48
N GLY A 53 6.11 14.55 14.03
CA GLY A 53 5.57 13.53 14.95
C GLY A 53 4.74 12.42 14.29
N SER A 54 5.05 12.04 13.04
CA SER A 54 4.38 10.96 12.28
C SER A 54 5.36 9.94 11.70
N SER A 55 4.88 8.71 11.45
CA SER A 55 5.70 7.58 10.95
C SER A 55 4.98 6.80 9.83
N THR A 56 5.36 6.97 8.56
CA THR A 56 4.89 6.10 7.43
C THR A 56 5.52 6.46 6.07
N SER A 57 5.76 5.48 5.17
CA SER A 57 6.11 5.76 3.76
C SER A 57 5.97 4.54 2.80
N PRO A 58 5.45 4.73 1.55
CA PRO A 58 5.31 3.66 0.55
C PRO A 58 6.33 3.68 -0.62
N ALA A 59 6.41 2.56 -1.37
CA ALA A 59 7.56 2.17 -2.22
C ALA A 59 7.21 1.55 -3.61
N THR A 60 7.97 1.87 -4.70
CA THR A 60 8.17 1.02 -5.94
C THR A 60 9.19 1.65 -6.91
N HIS A 61 9.93 0.86 -7.72
CA HIS A 61 10.21 1.07 -9.18
C HIS A 61 11.02 -0.07 -9.85
N SER A 62 10.64 -0.44 -11.09
CA SER A 62 11.46 -1.17 -12.10
C SER A 62 11.22 -0.54 -13.48
N HIS A 63 12.28 -0.09 -14.17
CA HIS A 63 12.19 0.88 -15.28
C HIS A 63 11.69 0.31 -16.62
N THR A 64 12.14 -0.87 -17.03
CA THR A 64 11.79 -1.44 -18.35
C THR A 64 10.31 -1.80 -18.45
N MET A 65 9.71 -2.29 -17.36
CA MET A 65 8.28 -2.60 -17.31
C MET A 65 7.40 -1.35 -17.42
N ILE A 66 7.86 -0.23 -16.85
CA ILE A 66 7.09 1.02 -16.78
C ILE A 66 7.02 1.73 -18.14
N ARG A 67 8.06 1.63 -18.97
CA ARG A 67 8.15 2.45 -20.19
C ARG A 67 8.61 1.74 -21.45
N GLY A 68 8.87 0.44 -21.37
CA GLY A 68 9.39 -0.35 -22.50
C GLY A 68 10.82 0.04 -22.87
N ASN A 69 11.26 -0.49 -24.00
CA ASN A 69 12.53 -0.15 -24.65
C ASN A 69 12.36 -0.24 -26.18
N ALA A 70 13.46 -0.16 -26.93
CA ALA A 70 13.44 -0.16 -28.40
C ALA A 70 12.80 -1.41 -29.02
N SER A 71 12.72 -2.54 -28.31
CA SER A 71 12.22 -3.83 -28.83
C SER A 71 11.03 -4.40 -28.04
N VAL A 72 10.75 -3.90 -26.84
CA VAL A 72 9.71 -4.42 -25.95
C VAL A 72 8.77 -3.28 -25.53
N PRO A 73 7.45 -3.40 -25.75
CA PRO A 73 6.50 -2.39 -25.33
C PRO A 73 6.42 -2.29 -23.79
N ALA A 74 5.99 -1.13 -23.31
CA ALA A 74 5.66 -0.94 -21.90
C ALA A 74 4.44 -1.81 -21.51
N MET A 75 4.33 -2.11 -20.21
CA MET A 75 3.09 -2.67 -19.66
C MET A 75 1.96 -1.64 -19.72
N GLU A 76 0.72 -2.13 -19.70
CA GLU A 76 -0.47 -1.27 -19.67
C GLU A 76 -0.49 -0.40 -18.41
N MET A 77 -0.93 0.86 -18.58
CA MET A 77 -1.29 1.73 -17.47
C MET A 77 -2.79 2.02 -17.47
N THR A 78 -3.40 2.04 -16.29
CA THR A 78 -4.81 2.42 -16.12
C THR A 78 -4.99 3.28 -14.87
N LYS A 79 -6.16 3.91 -14.73
CA LYS A 79 -6.46 4.78 -13.58
C LYS A 79 -6.43 3.98 -12.27
N TRP A 80 -5.81 4.58 -11.26
CA TRP A 80 -5.89 4.10 -9.88
C TRP A 80 -7.21 4.55 -9.28
N PHE A 81 -8.20 3.65 -9.27
CA PHE A 81 -9.56 3.93 -8.82
C PHE A 81 -10.14 5.19 -9.51
N ASP A 82 -10.85 6.02 -8.77
CA ASP A 82 -11.43 7.27 -9.26
C ASP A 82 -10.49 8.48 -9.08
N THR A 83 -9.17 8.23 -9.02
CA THR A 83 -8.16 9.29 -8.93
C THR A 83 -7.64 9.72 -10.31
N ASN A 84 -6.80 10.76 -10.32
CA ASN A 84 -6.02 11.15 -11.50
C ASN A 84 -4.67 10.41 -11.60
N TYR A 85 -4.34 9.56 -10.63
CA TYR A 85 -3.15 8.72 -10.66
C TYR A 85 -3.36 7.51 -11.57
N HIS A 86 -2.28 7.03 -12.19
CA HIS A 86 -2.29 5.83 -13.03
C HIS A 86 -1.26 4.84 -12.49
N PHE A 87 -1.59 3.55 -12.54
CA PHE A 87 -0.69 2.47 -12.13
C PHE A 87 -0.42 1.53 -13.30
N ILE A 88 0.68 0.77 -13.21
CA ILE A 88 1.01 -0.27 -14.18
C ILE A 88 0.28 -1.55 -13.80
N VAL A 89 -0.55 -2.07 -14.70
CA VAL A 89 -1.40 -3.24 -14.46
C VAL A 89 -0.54 -4.51 -14.51
N PRO A 90 -0.44 -5.30 -13.43
CA PRO A 90 0.30 -6.56 -13.48
C PRO A 90 -0.33 -7.55 -14.47
N GLU A 91 0.49 -8.15 -15.32
CA GLU A 91 0.07 -9.13 -16.32
C GLU A 91 0.43 -10.53 -15.85
N LEU A 92 -0.58 -11.32 -15.45
CA LEU A 92 -0.39 -12.59 -14.75
C LEU A 92 -0.97 -13.76 -15.53
N GLY A 93 -0.45 -14.96 -15.28
CA GLY A 93 -0.93 -16.19 -15.89
C GLY A 93 -0.57 -17.41 -15.05
N PRO A 94 -1.07 -18.60 -15.40
CA PRO A 94 -0.79 -19.83 -14.65
C PRO A 94 0.71 -20.17 -14.61
N ASP A 95 1.47 -19.80 -15.65
CA ASP A 95 2.88 -20.17 -15.80
C ASP A 95 3.86 -19.17 -15.17
N VAL A 96 3.37 -18.06 -14.61
CA VAL A 96 4.24 -17.08 -13.94
C VAL A 96 4.92 -17.72 -12.73
N LYS A 97 6.25 -17.59 -12.68
CA LYS A 97 7.07 -18.05 -11.55
C LYS A 97 7.36 -16.88 -10.64
N PHE A 98 6.55 -16.71 -9.61
CA PHE A 98 6.80 -15.69 -8.60
C PHE A 98 8.05 -16.03 -7.80
N SER A 99 8.83 -15.01 -7.46
CA SER A 99 10.01 -15.11 -6.59
C SER A 99 10.24 -13.78 -5.89
N TYR A 100 10.94 -13.80 -4.76
CA TYR A 100 11.29 -12.58 -4.05
C TYR A 100 12.44 -11.85 -4.74
N ALA A 101 12.10 -11.09 -5.79
CA ALA A 101 13.08 -10.46 -6.69
C ALA A 101 13.39 -8.99 -6.36
N SER A 102 12.77 -8.41 -5.33
CA SER A 102 12.96 -7.00 -4.97
C SER A 102 12.89 -6.77 -3.45
N HIS A 103 14.02 -6.38 -2.87
CA HIS A 103 14.15 -6.15 -1.42
C HIS A 103 13.90 -4.68 -1.03
N LYS A 104 13.18 -3.92 -1.86
CA LYS A 104 13.00 -2.47 -1.68
C LYS A 104 12.42 -2.12 -0.30
N ALA A 105 11.36 -2.81 0.13
CA ALA A 105 10.68 -2.50 1.39
C ALA A 105 11.62 -2.64 2.61
N VAL A 106 12.38 -3.73 2.70
CA VAL A 106 13.34 -3.95 3.79
C VAL A 106 14.54 -3.01 3.68
N ASN A 107 15.02 -2.73 2.47
CA ASN A 107 16.13 -1.80 2.26
C ASN A 107 15.77 -0.39 2.71
N GLU A 108 14.59 0.11 2.35
CA GLU A 108 14.13 1.44 2.77
C GLU A 108 13.81 1.50 4.27
N TYR A 109 13.26 0.43 4.84
CA TYR A 109 13.09 0.35 6.29
C TYR A 109 14.45 0.47 7.02
N LYS A 110 15.46 -0.29 6.59
CA LYS A 110 16.83 -0.23 7.14
C LYS A 110 17.48 1.14 6.92
N GLU A 111 17.27 1.75 5.75
CA GLU A 111 17.78 3.09 5.43
C GLU A 111 17.20 4.15 6.37
N ALA A 112 15.88 4.15 6.58
CA ALA A 112 15.24 5.05 7.53
C ALA A 112 15.70 4.80 8.98
N LYS A 113 15.83 3.52 9.36
CA LYS A 113 16.31 3.12 10.69
C LYS A 113 17.73 3.64 10.95
N ALA A 114 18.61 3.59 9.94
CA ALA A 114 19.96 4.14 10.03
C ALA A 114 19.99 5.66 10.21
N LEU A 115 18.94 6.36 9.77
CA LEU A 115 18.74 7.80 10.01
C LEU A 115 18.06 8.10 11.35
N GLY A 116 17.81 7.08 12.18
CA GLY A 116 17.15 7.22 13.49
C GLY A 116 15.63 7.30 13.41
N VAL A 117 15.02 7.03 12.24
CA VAL A 117 13.57 7.09 12.05
C VAL A 117 13.02 5.68 11.92
N ASP A 118 12.15 5.28 12.85
CA ASP A 118 11.43 4.00 12.77
C ASP A 118 10.17 4.19 11.92
N THR A 119 10.11 3.51 10.77
CA THR A 119 9.01 3.67 9.80
C THR A 119 8.05 2.48 9.81
N VAL A 120 6.85 2.69 9.27
CA VAL A 120 5.90 1.62 8.97
C VAL A 120 6.04 1.25 7.49
N PRO A 121 6.52 0.04 7.15
CA PRO A 121 6.56 -0.44 5.77
C PRO A 121 5.14 -0.59 5.22
N VAL A 122 4.92 -0.09 4.01
CA VAL A 122 3.62 -0.16 3.30
C VAL A 122 3.74 -1.10 2.10
N LEU A 123 2.85 -2.09 2.03
CA LEU A 123 2.74 -3.04 0.92
C LEU A 123 1.32 -3.02 0.34
N ILE A 124 1.17 -3.10 -0.98
CA ILE A 124 -0.12 -3.46 -1.56
C ILE A 124 -0.46 -4.88 -1.08
N GLY A 125 -1.65 -5.04 -0.51
CA GLY A 125 -2.10 -6.32 0.01
C GLY A 125 -2.23 -7.38 -1.09
N PRO A 126 -2.04 -8.67 -0.75
CA PRO A 126 -1.94 -9.75 -1.74
C PRO A 126 -3.22 -9.93 -2.57
N VAL A 127 -4.39 -9.67 -1.99
CA VAL A 127 -5.66 -9.84 -2.70
C VAL A 127 -5.95 -8.66 -3.60
N THR A 128 -5.76 -7.42 -3.12
CA THR A 128 -5.81 -6.21 -3.96
C THR A 128 -4.88 -6.33 -5.15
N TYR A 129 -3.63 -6.78 -4.94
CA TYR A 129 -2.67 -6.96 -6.03
C TYR A 129 -3.23 -7.84 -7.16
N LEU A 130 -3.84 -8.99 -6.81
CA LEU A 130 -4.43 -9.90 -7.79
C LEU A 130 -5.71 -9.34 -8.42
N LEU A 131 -6.57 -8.66 -7.66
CA LEU A 131 -7.80 -8.04 -8.17
C LEU A 131 -7.52 -6.86 -9.12
N LEU A 132 -6.40 -6.17 -8.93
CA LEU A 132 -5.94 -5.08 -9.81
C LEU A 132 -5.06 -5.57 -10.97
N SER A 133 -4.82 -6.87 -11.07
CA SER A 133 -4.08 -7.49 -12.18
C SER A 133 -5.01 -7.84 -13.34
N LYS A 134 -4.42 -8.22 -14.48
CA LYS A 134 -5.15 -8.79 -15.63
C LYS A 134 -4.48 -10.07 -16.13
N PRO A 135 -5.22 -10.99 -16.77
CA PRO A 135 -4.60 -12.09 -17.50
C PRO A 135 -3.64 -11.57 -18.58
N ALA A 136 -2.44 -12.13 -18.64
CA ALA A 136 -1.43 -11.80 -19.65
C ALA A 136 -1.89 -12.21 -21.05
N LYS A 137 -1.24 -11.67 -22.09
CA LYS A 137 -1.54 -12.05 -23.48
C LYS A 137 -1.34 -13.56 -23.67
N GLY A 138 -2.37 -14.22 -24.21
CA GLY A 138 -2.38 -15.68 -24.43
C GLY A 138 -3.00 -16.48 -23.29
N VAL A 139 -3.34 -15.84 -22.16
CA VAL A 139 -4.13 -16.44 -21.08
C VAL A 139 -5.62 -16.20 -21.34
N GLU A 140 -6.46 -17.19 -21.07
CA GLU A 140 -7.91 -17.04 -21.17
C GLU A 140 -8.41 -15.90 -20.28
N LYS A 141 -9.33 -15.08 -20.81
CA LYS A 141 -9.88 -13.93 -20.05
C LYS A 141 -10.65 -14.35 -18.80
N THR A 142 -11.16 -15.58 -18.79
CA THR A 142 -11.87 -16.21 -17.67
C THR A 142 -10.92 -16.79 -16.61
N PHE A 143 -9.62 -16.70 -16.80
CA PHE A 143 -8.64 -17.20 -15.84
C PHE A 143 -8.80 -16.51 -14.47
N PRO A 144 -9.06 -17.27 -13.39
CA PRO A 144 -9.30 -16.69 -12.08
C PRO A 144 -7.98 -16.22 -11.47
N LEU A 145 -7.67 -14.92 -11.53
CA LEU A 145 -6.43 -14.36 -10.99
C LEU A 145 -6.21 -14.67 -9.50
N LEU A 146 -7.29 -14.73 -8.73
CA LEU A 146 -7.26 -15.12 -7.31
C LEU A 146 -6.73 -16.56 -7.08
N SER A 147 -6.73 -17.42 -8.10
CA SER A 147 -6.10 -18.75 -8.02
C SER A 147 -4.58 -18.67 -7.82
N LEU A 148 -3.95 -17.53 -8.11
CA LEU A 148 -2.52 -17.31 -7.91
C LEU A 148 -2.16 -16.94 -6.46
N LEU A 149 -3.15 -16.79 -5.57
CA LEU A 149 -2.93 -16.38 -4.18
C LEU A 149 -1.92 -17.28 -3.47
N ASP A 150 -2.06 -18.60 -3.58
CA ASP A 150 -1.16 -19.55 -2.93
C ASP A 150 0.28 -19.50 -3.47
N LYS A 151 0.49 -18.91 -4.67
CA LYS A 151 1.83 -18.72 -5.25
C LYS A 151 2.52 -17.44 -4.78
N ILE A 152 1.76 -16.40 -4.43
CA ILE A 152 2.34 -15.12 -3.97
C ILE A 152 2.49 -15.05 -2.45
N LEU A 153 1.60 -15.71 -1.70
CA LEU A 153 1.64 -15.66 -0.23
C LEU A 153 2.99 -16.09 0.38
N PRO A 154 3.73 -17.10 -0.14
CA PRO A 154 5.06 -17.42 0.35
C PRO A 154 6.03 -16.24 0.30
N ILE A 155 5.96 -15.41 -0.75
CA ILE A 155 6.84 -14.24 -0.92
C ILE A 155 6.45 -13.13 0.08
N TYR A 156 5.16 -12.92 0.31
CA TYR A 156 4.71 -12.01 1.36
C TYR A 156 5.22 -12.44 2.74
N LYS A 157 5.29 -13.76 3.02
CA LYS A 157 5.88 -14.28 4.27
C LYS A 157 7.38 -14.01 4.36
N GLU A 158 8.12 -14.17 3.26
CA GLU A 158 9.56 -13.85 3.19
C GLU A 158 9.80 -12.36 3.47
N VAL A 159 9.05 -11.46 2.82
CA VAL A 159 9.13 -10.01 3.05
C VAL A 159 8.83 -9.66 4.51
N VAL A 160 7.76 -10.21 5.09
CA VAL A 160 7.39 -9.97 6.49
C VAL A 160 8.47 -10.49 7.44
N ALA A 161 9.06 -11.65 7.17
CA ALA A 161 10.14 -12.18 7.97
C ALA A 161 11.37 -11.26 7.96
N GLU A 162 11.76 -10.74 6.80
CA GLU A 162 12.87 -9.80 6.69
C GLU A 162 12.61 -8.44 7.35
N LEU A 163 11.38 -7.91 7.24
CA LEU A 163 10.99 -6.69 7.93
C LEU A 163 11.04 -6.84 9.44
N LYS A 164 10.52 -7.95 9.98
CA LYS A 164 10.63 -8.27 11.42
C LYS A 164 12.08 -8.40 11.85
N ALA A 165 12.91 -9.11 11.08
CA ALA A 165 14.33 -9.28 11.37
C ALA A 165 15.10 -7.94 11.33
N ALA A 166 14.67 -6.99 10.50
CA ALA A 166 15.22 -5.65 10.48
C ALA A 166 14.79 -4.79 11.67
N GLY A 167 13.77 -5.21 12.43
CA GLY A 167 13.27 -4.54 13.63
C GLY A 167 11.93 -3.83 13.47
N ALA A 168 11.24 -4.00 12.33
CA ALA A 168 9.91 -3.41 12.13
C ALA A 168 8.92 -3.92 13.18
N SER A 169 8.22 -3.01 13.84
CA SER A 169 7.19 -3.31 14.86
C SER A 169 5.76 -3.15 14.34
N TRP A 170 5.61 -2.48 13.20
CA TRP A 170 4.36 -2.29 12.47
C TRP A 170 4.55 -2.63 10.99
N ILE A 171 3.45 -3.01 10.32
CA ILE A 171 3.36 -3.10 8.85
C ILE A 171 1.96 -2.67 8.41
N GLN A 172 1.88 -2.03 7.25
CA GLN A 172 0.63 -1.66 6.61
C GLN A 172 0.44 -2.47 5.32
N PHE A 173 -0.75 -3.07 5.18
CA PHE A 173 -1.24 -3.63 3.93
C PHE A 173 -2.35 -2.74 3.38
N ASP A 174 -2.12 -2.20 2.20
CA ASP A 174 -3.13 -1.43 1.46
C ASP A 174 -4.07 -2.42 0.76
N GLU A 175 -5.33 -2.48 1.21
CA GLU A 175 -6.38 -3.31 0.60
C GLU A 175 -7.55 -2.46 0.04
N PRO A 176 -7.31 -1.43 -0.80
CA PRO A 176 -8.34 -0.52 -1.27
C PRO A 176 -9.42 -1.16 -2.14
N THR A 177 -9.21 -2.35 -2.71
CA THR A 177 -10.32 -3.03 -3.44
C THR A 177 -11.47 -3.42 -2.52
N LEU A 178 -11.27 -3.44 -1.20
CA LEU A 178 -12.35 -3.66 -0.23
C LEU A 178 -13.45 -2.59 -0.30
N VAL A 179 -13.15 -1.38 -0.80
CA VAL A 179 -14.17 -0.34 -0.98
C VAL A 179 -15.01 -0.52 -2.27
N LEU A 180 -14.74 -1.56 -3.06
CA LEU A 180 -15.51 -1.90 -4.26
C LEU A 180 -16.65 -2.87 -3.93
N ASP A 181 -17.59 -3.01 -4.87
CA ASP A 181 -18.60 -4.06 -4.84
C ASP A 181 -17.94 -5.41 -5.17
N LEU A 182 -17.59 -6.15 -4.12
CA LEU A 182 -16.94 -7.46 -4.22
C LEU A 182 -17.95 -8.60 -4.08
N GLU A 183 -17.78 -9.64 -4.90
CA GLU A 183 -18.53 -10.89 -4.75
C GLU A 183 -18.04 -11.70 -3.55
N SER A 184 -18.88 -12.60 -3.02
CA SER A 184 -18.56 -13.41 -1.84
C SER A 184 -17.24 -14.16 -1.96
N HIS A 185 -16.96 -14.75 -3.13
CA HIS A 185 -15.74 -15.51 -3.37
C HIS A 185 -14.47 -14.62 -3.31
N GLN A 186 -14.60 -13.33 -3.61
CA GLN A 186 -13.50 -12.36 -3.52
C GLN A 186 -13.26 -11.96 -2.06
N LEU A 187 -14.32 -11.74 -1.27
CA LEU A 187 -14.22 -11.50 0.18
C LEU A 187 -13.62 -12.70 0.92
N GLU A 188 -13.99 -13.91 0.54
CA GLU A 188 -13.40 -15.16 1.06
C GLU A 188 -11.89 -15.24 0.77
N ALA A 189 -11.41 -14.70 -0.35
CA ALA A 189 -9.99 -14.65 -0.66
C ALA A 189 -9.18 -13.80 0.34
N PHE A 190 -9.73 -12.70 0.86
CA PHE A 190 -9.10 -11.94 1.95
C PHE A 190 -9.01 -12.77 3.22
N THR A 191 -10.11 -13.43 3.60
CA THR A 191 -10.12 -14.31 4.77
C THR A 191 -9.05 -15.42 4.64
N LYS A 192 -8.97 -16.05 3.46
CA LYS A 192 -7.95 -17.07 3.15
C LYS A 192 -6.54 -16.50 3.25
N ALA A 193 -6.28 -15.34 2.63
CA ALA A 193 -4.97 -14.70 2.61
C ALA A 193 -4.45 -14.40 4.02
N TYR A 194 -5.24 -13.70 4.83
CA TYR A 194 -4.81 -13.27 6.16
C TYR A 194 -4.77 -14.42 7.16
N THR A 195 -5.61 -15.45 7.00
CA THR A 195 -5.47 -16.71 7.75
C THR A 195 -4.14 -17.38 7.43
N ALA A 196 -3.76 -17.46 6.15
CA ALA A 196 -2.49 -18.07 5.73
C ALA A 196 -1.25 -17.26 6.17
N LEU A 197 -1.39 -15.94 6.37
CA LEU A 197 -0.33 -15.04 6.84
C LEU A 197 -0.24 -14.94 8.37
N GLU A 198 -1.27 -15.31 9.12
CA GLU A 198 -1.40 -15.10 10.57
C GLU A 198 -0.13 -15.46 11.36
N SER A 199 0.41 -16.66 11.17
CA SER A 199 1.60 -17.12 11.88
C SER A 199 2.85 -16.28 11.55
N SER A 200 2.95 -15.80 10.31
CA SER A 200 4.05 -14.94 9.85
C SER A 200 3.90 -13.50 10.37
N LEU A 201 2.67 -13.06 10.59
CA LEU A 201 2.34 -11.74 11.16
C LEU A 201 2.48 -11.69 12.70
N SER A 202 2.57 -12.85 13.36
CA SER A 202 2.78 -12.90 14.81
C SER A 202 4.01 -12.09 15.25
N GLY A 203 3.82 -11.31 16.33
CA GLY A 203 4.82 -10.39 16.87
C GLY A 203 4.91 -9.02 16.17
N LEU A 204 4.05 -8.76 15.20
CA LEU A 204 3.99 -7.50 14.45
C LEU A 204 2.60 -6.87 14.60
N ASN A 205 2.55 -5.55 14.75
CA ASN A 205 1.28 -4.85 14.63
C ASN A 205 0.94 -4.68 13.15
N VAL A 206 -0.21 -5.17 12.73
CA VAL A 206 -0.62 -5.16 11.32
C VAL A 206 -1.80 -4.22 11.15
N LEU A 207 -1.61 -3.22 10.29
CA LEU A 207 -2.64 -2.32 9.82
C LEU A 207 -3.12 -2.78 8.43
N VAL A 208 -4.43 -2.88 8.23
CA VAL A 208 -5.03 -2.95 6.89
C VAL A 208 -5.71 -1.62 6.59
N GLU A 209 -5.25 -0.95 5.54
CA GLU A 209 -5.75 0.35 5.09
C GLU A 209 -6.79 0.23 3.97
N THR A 210 -7.85 1.03 4.06
CA THR A 210 -8.89 1.17 3.04
C THR A 210 -9.16 2.65 2.80
N TYR A 211 -9.38 3.03 1.55
CA TYR A 211 -9.55 4.43 1.18
C TYR A 211 -10.33 4.62 -0.12
N PHE A 212 -10.79 5.86 -0.32
CA PHE A 212 -11.53 6.38 -1.47
C PHE A 212 -13.06 6.28 -1.43
N ALA A 213 -13.65 5.36 -0.68
CA ALA A 213 -15.10 5.24 -0.52
C ALA A 213 -15.46 4.53 0.78
N ASP A 214 -16.76 4.42 1.07
CA ASP A 214 -17.28 3.63 2.17
C ASP A 214 -17.17 2.12 1.91
N LEU A 215 -17.12 1.35 2.99
CA LEU A 215 -17.16 -0.11 2.95
C LEU A 215 -18.61 -0.63 2.98
N PRO A 216 -18.98 -1.56 2.08
CA PRO A 216 -20.19 -2.36 2.24
C PRO A 216 -20.18 -3.16 3.56
N GLU A 217 -21.37 -3.43 4.13
CA GLU A 217 -21.50 -4.12 5.43
C GLU A 217 -20.79 -5.49 5.46
N ALA A 218 -20.98 -6.30 4.40
CA ALA A 218 -20.33 -7.60 4.29
C ALA A 218 -18.80 -7.50 4.23
N THR A 219 -18.29 -6.47 3.55
CA THR A 219 -16.86 -6.17 3.49
C THR A 219 -16.34 -5.72 4.85
N PHE A 220 -17.04 -4.83 5.55
CA PHE A 220 -16.66 -4.38 6.89
C PHE A 220 -16.55 -5.55 7.86
N LYS A 221 -17.52 -6.47 7.85
CA LYS A 221 -17.49 -7.70 8.65
C LYS A 221 -16.29 -8.60 8.30
N THR A 222 -15.98 -8.74 7.01
CA THR A 222 -14.82 -9.52 6.55
C THR A 222 -13.52 -8.88 7.05
N LEU A 223 -13.31 -7.60 6.77
CA LEU A 223 -12.13 -6.83 7.15
C LEU A 223 -11.87 -6.89 8.66
N THR A 224 -12.88 -6.59 9.47
CA THR A 224 -12.74 -6.52 10.93
C THR A 224 -12.52 -7.88 11.62
N SER A 225 -12.65 -8.99 10.87
CA SER A 225 -12.41 -10.35 11.35
C SER A 225 -11.11 -10.98 10.84
N LEU A 226 -10.32 -10.26 10.02
CA LEU A 226 -9.08 -10.78 9.44
C LEU A 226 -8.06 -11.17 10.52
N LYS A 227 -7.45 -12.34 10.33
CA LYS A 227 -6.45 -12.91 11.24
C LYS A 227 -5.14 -12.14 11.17
N GLY A 228 -4.46 -12.02 12.31
CA GLY A 228 -3.21 -11.26 12.44
C GLY A 228 -3.35 -9.72 12.32
N VAL A 229 -4.51 -9.18 11.95
CA VAL A 229 -4.73 -7.74 11.81
C VAL A 229 -5.07 -7.11 13.15
N CYS A 230 -4.38 -6.04 13.54
CA CYS A 230 -4.63 -5.31 14.78
C CYS A 230 -5.10 -3.87 14.57
N GLY A 231 -4.93 -3.29 13.38
CA GLY A 231 -5.40 -1.95 13.04
C GLY A 231 -6.19 -1.94 11.74
N PHE A 232 -7.22 -1.08 11.69
CA PHE A 232 -8.05 -0.88 10.49
C PHE A 232 -8.10 0.61 10.16
N GLY A 233 -7.72 0.95 8.94
CA GLY A 233 -7.79 2.30 8.41
C GLY A 233 -8.98 2.52 7.51
N PHE A 234 -9.68 3.64 7.75
CA PHE A 234 -10.90 4.01 7.04
C PHE A 234 -10.81 5.45 6.57
N ASP A 235 -11.23 5.69 5.33
CA ASP A 235 -11.44 7.02 4.79
C ASP A 235 -12.74 7.62 5.34
N LEU A 236 -12.61 8.56 6.28
CA LEU A 236 -13.74 9.27 6.89
C LEU A 236 -13.98 10.64 6.25
N ILE A 237 -13.39 10.90 5.07
CA ILE A 237 -13.71 12.05 4.22
C ILE A 237 -14.68 11.64 3.12
N ARG A 238 -14.36 10.58 2.38
CA ARG A 238 -15.18 10.08 1.27
C ARG A 238 -16.05 8.88 1.67
N GLY A 239 -15.65 8.13 2.69
CA GLY A 239 -16.33 6.93 3.18
C GLY A 239 -17.08 7.12 4.49
N THR A 240 -17.66 8.30 4.74
CA THR A 240 -18.28 8.65 6.03
C THR A 240 -19.38 7.68 6.49
N LYS A 241 -20.05 6.96 5.58
CA LYS A 241 -21.04 5.92 5.92
C LYS A 241 -20.45 4.76 6.71
N THR A 242 -19.16 4.47 6.57
CA THR A 242 -18.48 3.44 7.38
C THR A 242 -18.48 3.79 8.87
N LEU A 243 -18.63 5.07 9.24
CA LEU A 243 -18.77 5.48 10.63
C LEU A 243 -20.01 4.86 11.30
N ASP A 244 -21.10 4.66 10.56
CA ASP A 244 -22.31 4.02 11.10
C ASP A 244 -22.06 2.54 11.42
N LEU A 245 -21.25 1.86 10.60
CA LEU A 245 -20.82 0.47 10.84
C LEU A 245 -19.88 0.37 12.05
N ILE A 246 -18.94 1.33 12.18
CA ILE A 246 -18.04 1.40 13.35
C ILE A 246 -18.85 1.58 14.64
N LYS A 247 -19.85 2.47 14.62
CA LYS A 247 -20.72 2.73 15.77
C LYS A 247 -21.63 1.56 16.12
N SER A 248 -22.05 0.78 15.13
CA SER A 248 -22.88 -0.42 15.37
C SER A 248 -22.07 -1.56 16.00
N GLY A 249 -20.76 -1.62 15.73
CA GLY A 249 -19.85 -2.52 16.43
C GLY A 249 -18.44 -2.51 15.85
N PHE A 250 -17.44 -2.40 16.73
CA PHE A 250 -16.02 -2.48 16.36
C PHE A 250 -15.30 -3.52 17.22
N PRO A 251 -14.33 -4.29 16.68
CA PRO A 251 -13.66 -5.32 17.45
C PRO A 251 -12.88 -4.75 18.64
N SER A 252 -12.99 -5.41 19.80
CA SER A 252 -12.28 -4.99 21.01
C SER A 252 -10.76 -5.19 20.88
N GLY A 253 -10.00 -4.25 21.46
CA GLY A 253 -8.53 -4.30 21.47
C GLY A 253 -7.87 -4.08 20.11
N LYS A 254 -8.61 -3.63 19.09
CA LYS A 254 -8.08 -3.25 17.78
C LYS A 254 -7.95 -1.73 17.67
N TYR A 255 -6.98 -1.28 16.89
CA TYR A 255 -6.78 0.13 16.57
C TYR A 255 -7.68 0.57 15.43
N LEU A 256 -8.24 1.77 15.54
CA LEU A 256 -8.96 2.45 14.48
C LEU A 256 -8.10 3.61 13.98
N PHE A 257 -7.78 3.59 12.69
CA PHE A 257 -7.06 4.66 11.99
C PHE A 257 -8.09 5.51 11.24
N ALA A 258 -8.42 6.67 11.82
CA ALA A 258 -9.45 7.56 11.32
C ALA A 258 -8.89 8.54 10.27
N GLY A 259 -9.14 8.30 8.99
CA GLY A 259 -8.74 9.17 7.89
C GLY A 259 -9.60 10.43 7.80
N VAL A 260 -9.35 11.41 8.68
CA VAL A 260 -10.11 12.69 8.76
C VAL A 260 -9.40 13.88 8.12
N VAL A 261 -8.22 13.68 7.52
CA VAL A 261 -7.49 14.71 6.77
C VAL A 261 -7.46 14.32 5.30
N ASP A 262 -8.01 15.17 4.43
CA ASP A 262 -8.15 14.87 3.01
C ASP A 262 -6.80 14.88 2.28
N GLY A 263 -6.34 13.71 1.86
CA GLY A 263 -5.13 13.54 1.04
C GLY A 263 -5.36 13.74 -0.47
N ARG A 264 -6.58 14.07 -0.91
CA ARG A 264 -6.98 14.17 -2.32
C ARG A 264 -7.39 15.58 -2.75
N ASN A 265 -7.31 16.55 -1.85
CA ASN A 265 -7.63 17.94 -2.15
C ASN A 265 -6.61 18.90 -1.52
N ILE A 266 -6.76 20.19 -1.83
CA ILE A 266 -5.83 21.26 -1.45
C ILE A 266 -6.39 22.20 -0.37
N TRP A 267 -7.59 21.91 0.15
CA TRP A 267 -8.22 22.72 1.17
C TRP A 267 -7.63 22.43 2.55
N ALA A 268 -7.55 23.47 3.39
CA ALA A 268 -7.20 23.30 4.79
C ALA A 268 -8.26 22.44 5.51
N ASN A 269 -7.83 21.57 6.41
CA ASN A 269 -8.73 20.73 7.19
C ASN A 269 -9.56 21.56 8.18
N ASP A 270 -10.86 21.25 8.29
CA ASP A 270 -11.69 21.75 9.39
C ASP A 270 -11.36 20.96 10.66
N LEU A 271 -10.51 21.58 11.50
CA LEU A 271 -10.04 20.97 12.75
C LEU A 271 -11.18 20.73 13.74
N SER A 272 -12.18 21.60 13.78
CA SER A 272 -13.32 21.49 14.69
C SER A 272 -14.20 20.31 14.31
N ALA A 273 -14.51 20.16 13.02
CA ALA A 273 -15.27 19.03 12.51
C ALA A 273 -14.51 17.72 12.72
N SER A 274 -13.20 17.69 12.39
CA SER A 274 -12.36 16.50 12.56
C SER A 274 -12.26 16.09 14.04
N LEU A 275 -12.08 17.04 14.95
CA LEU A 275 -12.04 16.76 16.39
C LEU A 275 -13.37 16.19 16.90
N ALA A 276 -14.50 16.74 16.44
CA ALA A 276 -15.82 16.22 16.80
C ALA A 276 -16.01 14.76 16.33
N THR A 277 -15.57 14.43 15.11
CA THR A 277 -15.59 13.04 14.61
C THR A 277 -14.66 12.12 15.40
N LEU A 278 -13.45 12.56 15.75
CA LEU A 278 -12.48 11.75 16.51
C LEU A 278 -12.92 11.46 17.96
N GLN A 279 -13.79 12.29 18.52
CA GLN A 279 -14.31 12.15 19.88
C GLN A 279 -15.63 11.38 19.96
N SER A 280 -16.32 11.18 18.83
CA SER A 280 -17.63 10.51 18.76
C SER A 280 -17.52 9.00 18.68
#